data_AF-A0A2S7QRC8-F1
#
_entry.id   AF-A0A2S7QRC8-F1
#
_cell.length_a   1.000
_cell.length_b   1.000
_cell.length_c   1.000
_cell.angle_alpha   90.00
_cell.angle_beta   90.00
_cell.angle_gamma   90.00
#
_symmetry.space_group_name_H-M   'P 1'
#
loop_
_entity.id
_entity.type
_entity.pdbx_description
1 polymer ?
#
loop_
_entity_poly.entity_id
_entity_poly.type
_entity_poly.pdbx_seq_one_letter_code
_entity_poly.pdbx_strand_id
1 'polypeptide(L)'
;MVKQAIPGSDSEAVDYPATLTQYQASEQSGVAAMTKLVQEYTARCPDSKIAVMGYSQGAQVAADMMCGVSERGFSNATQALSAADSKNVVAMVLMGDPSHVSGQSFDAGTAKKTGLFPRQNLAACPAAQTVSFCDDNDE
;
A
#
# COMPACT_ATOMS: atom_id res chain seq x y z
N MET A 1 13.79 -12.23 -7.87
CA MET A 1 13.57 -11.22 -6.81
C MET A 1 13.93 -9.83 -7.34
N VAL A 2 13.27 -8.74 -6.93
CA VAL A 2 13.49 -7.37 -7.47
C VAL A 2 14.97 -6.96 -7.42
N LYS A 3 15.64 -7.16 -6.27
CA LYS A 3 17.07 -6.84 -6.09
C LYS A 3 18.02 -7.56 -7.06
N GLN A 4 17.63 -8.74 -7.56
CA GLN A 4 18.43 -9.47 -8.56
C GLN A 4 18.25 -8.87 -9.96
N ALA A 5 17.06 -8.33 -10.27
CA ALA A 5 16.76 -7.72 -11.55
C ALA A 5 17.28 -6.27 -11.65
N ILE A 6 17.50 -5.60 -10.52
CA ILE A 6 17.97 -4.22 -10.45
C ILE A 6 19.27 -4.17 -9.61
N PRO A 7 20.44 -4.44 -10.21
CA PRO A 7 21.71 -4.35 -9.50
C PRO A 7 21.91 -2.96 -8.86
N GLY A 8 22.34 -2.93 -7.60
CA GLY A 8 22.55 -1.69 -6.83
C GLY A 8 21.29 -1.15 -6.13
N SER A 9 20.14 -1.82 -6.26
CA SER A 9 18.96 -1.55 -5.43
C SER A 9 19.07 -2.14 -4.03
N ASP A 10 18.34 -1.55 -3.09
CA ASP A 10 18.19 -2.08 -1.74
C ASP A 10 16.71 -2.31 -1.37
N SER A 11 16.46 -2.87 -0.19
CA SER A 11 15.13 -3.14 0.34
C SER A 11 15.10 -2.91 1.84
N GLU A 12 14.05 -2.25 2.31
CA GLU A 12 13.80 -2.05 3.74
C GLU A 12 12.39 -2.55 4.07
N ALA A 13 12.27 -3.28 5.17
CA ALA A 13 10.98 -3.74 5.66
C ALA A 13 10.35 -2.65 6.54
N VAL A 14 9.03 -2.50 6.45
CA VAL A 14 8.28 -1.67 7.40
C VAL A 14 8.16 -2.44 8.70
N ASP A 15 8.74 -1.91 9.78
CA ASP A 15 8.62 -2.49 11.10
C ASP A 15 7.35 -1.98 11.80
N TYR A 16 6.39 -2.87 12.01
CA TYR A 16 5.10 -2.58 12.63
C TYR A 16 4.47 -3.87 13.20
N PRO A 17 3.39 -3.80 14.01
CA PRO A 17 2.87 -4.96 14.73
C PRO A 17 2.43 -6.15 13.87
N ALA A 18 1.95 -5.92 12.64
CA ALA A 18 1.51 -6.94 11.69
C ALA A 18 0.61 -8.05 12.29
N THR A 19 -0.29 -7.69 13.22
CA THR A 19 -1.13 -8.62 13.96
C THR A 19 -2.59 -8.57 13.50
N LEU A 20 -3.27 -9.72 13.59
CA LEU A 20 -4.71 -9.83 13.35
C LEU A 20 -5.55 -9.49 14.59
N THR A 21 -4.95 -9.53 15.78
CA THR A 21 -5.59 -9.07 17.02
C THR A 21 -5.43 -7.57 17.14
N GLN A 22 -6.52 -6.83 17.37
CA GLN A 22 -6.50 -5.36 17.28
C GLN A 22 -6.06 -4.88 15.88
N TYR A 23 -6.60 -5.52 14.84
CA TYR A 23 -6.23 -5.31 13.43
C TYR A 23 -6.13 -3.83 13.06
N GLN A 24 -7.14 -3.01 13.40
CA GLN A 24 -7.14 -1.59 13.05
C GLN A 24 -5.97 -0.82 13.68
N ALA A 25 -5.60 -1.15 14.92
CA ALA A 25 -4.46 -0.50 15.57
C ALA A 25 -3.12 -0.95 14.97
N SER A 26 -3.02 -2.23 14.59
CA SER A 26 -1.85 -2.77 13.87
C SER A 26 -1.67 -2.06 12.53
N GLU A 27 -2.72 -2.04 11.72
CA GLU A 27 -2.75 -1.43 10.40
C GLU A 27 -2.42 0.07 10.47
N GLN A 28 -3.07 0.84 11.35
CA GLN A 28 -2.77 2.28 11.53
C GLN A 28 -1.31 2.54 11.93
N SER A 29 -0.74 1.68 12.78
CA SER A 29 0.68 1.77 13.15
C SER A 29 1.58 1.47 11.95
N GLY A 30 1.18 0.54 11.09
CA GLY A 30 1.84 0.24 9.83
C GLY A 30 1.82 1.41 8.85
N VAL A 31 0.68 2.07 8.65
CA VAL A 31 0.56 3.27 7.79
C VAL A 31 1.48 4.37 8.28
N ALA A 32 1.51 4.63 9.59
CA ALA A 32 2.39 5.62 10.18
C ALA A 32 3.88 5.27 9.98
N ALA A 33 4.25 3.99 10.20
CA ALA A 33 5.62 3.52 10.02
C ALA A 33 6.07 3.60 8.56
N MET A 34 5.24 3.15 7.62
CA MET A 34 5.55 3.19 6.19
C MET A 34 5.64 4.61 5.66
N THR A 35 4.72 5.49 6.07
CA THR A 35 4.75 6.91 5.70
C THR A 35 6.04 7.57 6.17
N LYS A 36 6.42 7.34 7.43
CA LYS A 36 7.67 7.85 7.99
C LYS A 36 8.88 7.33 7.22
N LEU A 37 8.90 6.04 6.90
CA LEU A 37 10.01 5.42 6.17
C LEU A 37 10.20 6.06 4.78
N VAL A 38 9.11 6.22 4.03
CA VAL A 38 9.14 6.85 2.70
C VAL A 38 9.61 8.30 2.81
N GLN A 39 9.04 9.09 3.73
CA GLN A 39 9.42 10.50 3.93
C GLN A 39 10.87 10.68 4.32
N GLU A 40 11.39 9.84 5.22
CA GLU A 40 12.79 9.88 5.60
C GLU A 40 13.70 9.50 4.43
N TYR A 41 13.31 8.53 3.62
CA TYR A 41 14.08 8.11 2.45
C TYR A 41 14.07 9.16 1.34
N THR A 42 12.92 9.76 1.02
CA THR A 42 12.80 10.84 0.02
C THR A 42 13.53 12.10 0.46
N ALA A 43 13.54 12.42 1.76
CA ALA A 43 14.33 13.52 2.30
C ALA A 43 15.84 13.32 2.16
N ARG A 44 16.33 12.09 2.40
CA ARG A 44 17.76 11.74 2.24
C ARG A 44 18.16 11.62 0.78
N CYS A 45 17.27 11.11 -0.07
CA CYS A 45 17.53 10.78 -1.47
C CYS A 45 16.39 11.30 -2.36
N PRO A 46 16.32 12.62 -2.63
CA PRO A 46 15.17 13.24 -3.31
C PRO A 46 14.98 12.79 -4.76
N ASP A 47 16.01 12.26 -5.41
CA ASP A 47 15.97 11.74 -6.79
C ASP A 47 15.82 10.21 -6.85
N SER A 48 15.65 9.55 -5.70
CA SER A 48 15.52 8.09 -5.63
C SER A 48 14.21 7.59 -6.24
N LYS A 49 14.18 6.31 -6.59
CA LYS A 49 12.96 5.62 -7.03
C LYS A 49 12.61 4.57 -5.99
N ILE A 50 11.35 4.54 -5.59
CA ILE A 50 10.81 3.64 -4.57
C ILE A 50 9.78 2.74 -5.24
N ALA A 51 9.92 1.43 -5.04
CA ALA A 51 8.85 0.48 -5.29
C ALA A 51 8.26 0.06 -3.95
N VAL A 52 6.95 0.24 -3.79
CA VAL A 52 6.21 -0.16 -2.59
C VAL A 52 5.61 -1.53 -2.84
N MET A 53 5.76 -2.44 -1.88
CA MET A 53 5.20 -3.79 -1.95
C MET A 53 4.52 -4.12 -0.64
N GLY A 54 3.33 -4.74 -0.71
CA GLY A 54 2.58 -5.16 0.46
C GLY A 54 1.85 -6.47 0.22
N TYR A 55 1.71 -7.27 1.29
CA TYR A 55 0.99 -8.54 1.30
C TYR A 55 -0.01 -8.56 2.45
N SER A 56 -1.25 -8.96 2.19
CA SER A 56 -2.34 -9.04 3.19
C SER A 56 -2.51 -7.70 3.93
N GLN A 57 -2.45 -7.65 5.27
CA GLN A 57 -2.49 -6.38 6.02
C GLN A 57 -1.40 -5.38 5.56
N GLY A 58 -0.23 -5.86 5.13
CA GLY A 58 0.82 -5.00 4.57
C GLY A 58 0.45 -4.39 3.22
N ALA A 59 -0.41 -5.05 2.44
CA ALA A 59 -0.97 -4.49 1.21
C ALA A 59 -1.95 -3.35 1.53
N GLN A 60 -2.81 -3.54 2.54
CA GLN A 60 -3.65 -2.45 3.03
C GLN A 60 -2.81 -1.28 3.53
N VAL A 61 -1.79 -1.52 4.36
CA VAL A 61 -0.87 -0.47 4.85
C VAL A 61 -0.24 0.32 3.70
N ALA A 62 0.22 -0.36 2.65
CA ALA A 62 0.80 0.27 1.47
C ALA A 62 -0.22 1.12 0.70
N ALA A 63 -1.42 0.59 0.50
CA ALA A 63 -2.51 1.29 -0.17
C ALA A 63 -2.98 2.50 0.65
N ASP A 64 -3.09 2.39 1.97
CA ASP A 64 -3.51 3.45 2.88
C ASP A 64 -2.46 4.53 3.06
N MET A 65 -1.17 4.18 3.07
CA MET A 65 -0.08 5.16 2.98
C MET A 65 -0.21 5.97 1.68
N MET A 66 -0.50 5.31 0.56
CA MET A 66 -0.48 5.97 -0.75
C MET A 66 -1.74 6.78 -1.01
N CYS A 67 -2.90 6.19 -0.79
CA CYS A 67 -4.20 6.72 -1.17
C CYS A 67 -4.93 7.45 -0.02
N GLY A 68 -4.47 7.26 1.22
CA GLY A 68 -5.15 7.71 2.43
C GLY A 68 -6.21 6.72 2.92
N VAL A 69 -6.33 6.58 4.24
CA VAL A 69 -7.32 5.70 4.90
C VAL A 69 -8.73 6.24 4.66
N SER A 70 -9.61 5.40 4.13
CA SER A 70 -11.02 5.75 3.83
C SER A 70 -12.03 4.64 4.14
N GLU A 71 -11.56 3.50 4.63
CA GLU A 71 -12.28 2.27 4.89
C GLU A 71 -13.25 2.44 6.07
N ARG A 72 -14.40 1.77 6.02
CA ARG A 72 -15.35 1.80 7.14
C ARG A 72 -14.77 1.08 8.35
N GLY A 73 -14.92 1.67 9.53
CA GLY A 73 -14.43 1.10 10.78
C GLY A 73 -12.99 1.46 11.13
N PHE A 74 -12.31 2.23 10.27
CA PHE A 74 -11.01 2.83 10.56
C PHE A 74 -11.23 4.30 10.96
N SER A 75 -11.00 4.61 12.24
CA SER A 75 -11.35 5.92 12.83
C SER A 75 -10.43 7.06 12.42
N ASN A 76 -9.26 6.75 11.85
CA ASN A 76 -8.19 7.69 11.59
C ASN A 76 -7.99 7.85 10.07
N ALA A 77 -8.95 8.52 9.42
CA ALA A 77 -8.79 8.88 8.01
C ALA A 77 -7.49 9.70 7.85
N THR A 78 -6.60 9.23 6.98
CA THR A 78 -5.36 9.91 6.64
C THR A 78 -5.49 10.55 5.26
N GLN A 79 -4.70 11.59 5.02
CA GLN A 79 -4.53 12.08 3.65
C GLN A 79 -3.61 11.12 2.90
N ALA A 80 -3.80 11.07 1.57
CA ALA A 80 -2.85 10.44 0.67
C ALA A 80 -1.44 10.99 0.85
N LEU A 81 -0.44 10.18 0.49
CA LEU A 81 0.96 10.58 0.55
C LEU A 81 1.18 11.89 -0.24
N SER A 82 1.94 12.81 0.35
CA SER A 82 2.17 14.13 -0.23
C SER A 82 2.75 14.02 -1.65
N ALA A 83 2.42 14.98 -2.53
CA ALA A 83 2.98 15.01 -3.89
C ALA A 83 4.52 15.09 -3.90
N ALA A 84 5.13 15.64 -2.84
CA ALA A 84 6.57 15.74 -2.70
C ALA A 84 7.22 14.37 -2.48
N ASP A 85 6.53 13.44 -1.83
CA ASP A 85 7.01 12.10 -1.53
C ASP A 85 6.52 11.08 -2.56
N SER A 86 5.26 11.16 -2.98
CA SER A 86 4.65 10.19 -3.90
C SER A 86 5.27 10.24 -5.30
N LYS A 87 5.87 11.36 -5.71
CA LYS A 87 6.64 11.44 -6.98
C LYS A 87 7.80 10.43 -7.06
N ASN A 88 8.33 9.99 -5.92
CA ASN A 88 9.42 9.02 -5.85
C ASN A 88 8.91 7.57 -5.91
N VAL A 89 7.62 7.34 -5.65
CA VAL A 89 7.03 5.99 -5.74
C VAL A 89 6.64 5.69 -7.19
N VAL A 90 7.43 4.82 -7.82
CA VAL A 90 7.30 4.50 -9.26
C VAL A 90 6.51 3.23 -9.52
N ALA A 91 6.28 2.41 -8.49
CA ALA A 91 5.49 1.19 -8.56
C ALA A 91 4.88 0.86 -7.18
N MET A 92 3.66 0.36 -7.17
CA MET A 92 2.99 -0.21 -6.00
C MET A 92 2.45 -1.60 -6.34
N VAL A 93 2.91 -2.61 -5.63
CA VAL A 93 2.45 -4.00 -5.82
C VAL A 93 1.76 -4.47 -4.55
N LEU A 94 0.47 -4.77 -4.68
CA LEU A 94 -0.38 -5.22 -3.59
C LEU A 94 -0.78 -6.67 -3.83
N MET A 95 -0.81 -7.49 -2.80
CA MET A 95 -1.19 -8.91 -2.90
C MET A 95 -2.14 -9.26 -1.75
N GLY A 96 -3.35 -9.70 -2.07
CA GLY A 96 -4.38 -10.05 -1.09
C GLY A 96 -4.78 -8.85 -0.22
N ASP A 97 -4.91 -7.66 -0.82
CA ASP A 97 -5.25 -6.42 -0.11
C ASP A 97 -6.67 -6.48 0.47
N PRO A 98 -6.85 -6.46 1.81
CA PRO A 98 -8.18 -6.42 2.42
C PRO A 98 -8.98 -5.18 2.02
N SER A 99 -8.31 -4.10 1.57
CA SER A 99 -8.96 -2.88 1.06
C SER A 99 -9.33 -2.92 -0.42
N HIS A 100 -9.07 -4.03 -1.11
CA HIS A 100 -9.36 -4.24 -2.52
C HIS A 100 -10.80 -3.85 -2.89
N VAL A 101 -10.95 -3.10 -3.97
CA VAL A 101 -12.23 -2.76 -4.59
C VAL A 101 -12.24 -3.36 -5.98
N SER A 102 -13.19 -4.24 -6.28
CA SER A 102 -13.22 -4.91 -7.58
C SER A 102 -13.51 -3.95 -8.74
N GLY A 103 -12.90 -4.20 -9.89
CA GLY A 103 -13.21 -3.52 -11.16
C GLY A 103 -12.35 -2.29 -11.44
N GLN A 104 -11.23 -2.14 -10.73
CA GLN A 104 -10.25 -1.10 -11.00
C GLN A 104 -9.32 -1.50 -12.16
N SER A 105 -8.79 -0.51 -12.85
CA SER A 105 -7.87 -0.73 -13.98
C SER A 105 -6.53 -1.34 -13.56
N PHE A 106 -6.19 -1.27 -12.27
CA PHE A 106 -4.97 -1.81 -11.69
C PHE A 106 -5.19 -3.18 -11.01
N ASP A 107 -6.41 -3.71 -11.02
CA ASP A 107 -6.69 -5.04 -10.49
C ASP A 107 -6.09 -6.11 -11.40
N ALA A 108 -5.42 -7.09 -10.79
CA ALA A 108 -4.90 -8.27 -11.44
C ALA A 108 -5.41 -9.51 -10.71
N GLY A 109 -5.80 -10.54 -11.47
CA GLY A 109 -6.33 -11.78 -10.92
C GLY A 109 -7.81 -12.00 -11.25
N THR A 110 -8.39 -12.95 -10.55
CA THR A 110 -9.71 -13.51 -10.88
C THR A 110 -10.84 -12.93 -10.04
N ALA A 111 -10.53 -12.30 -8.90
CA ALA A 111 -11.50 -11.81 -7.92
C ALA A 111 -12.63 -10.99 -8.57
N LYS A 112 -13.87 -11.36 -8.27
CA LYS A 112 -15.08 -10.58 -8.65
C LYS A 112 -15.71 -9.80 -7.51
N LYS A 113 -15.21 -9.99 -6.30
CA LYS A 113 -15.70 -9.35 -5.08
C LYS A 113 -14.64 -8.43 -4.51
N THR A 114 -15.12 -7.36 -3.89
CA THR A 114 -14.34 -6.46 -3.03
C THR A 114 -13.90 -7.18 -1.75
N GLY A 115 -12.78 -6.75 -1.17
CA GLY A 115 -12.21 -7.32 0.06
C GLY A 115 -12.99 -6.99 1.34
N LEU A 116 -12.42 -7.39 2.48
CA LEU A 116 -13.03 -7.28 3.82
C LEU A 116 -13.26 -5.82 4.26
N PHE A 117 -12.36 -4.91 3.87
CA PHE A 117 -12.37 -3.50 4.25
C PHE A 117 -12.35 -2.59 3.01
N PRO A 118 -13.38 -2.59 2.16
CA PRO A 118 -13.36 -1.85 0.90
C PRO A 118 -12.93 -0.39 1.04
N ARG A 119 -11.92 0.03 0.27
CA ARG A 119 -11.57 1.45 0.15
C ARG A 119 -12.78 2.25 -0.36
N GLN A 120 -13.09 3.39 0.28
CA GLN A 120 -14.21 4.24 -0.12
C GLN A 120 -13.79 5.35 -1.08
N ASN A 121 -12.52 5.78 -1.03
CA ASN A 121 -11.98 6.83 -1.89
C ASN A 121 -10.72 6.36 -2.62
N LEU A 122 -10.79 6.31 -3.95
CA LEU A 122 -9.70 5.88 -4.83
C LEU A 122 -9.07 7.05 -5.59
N ALA A 123 -9.56 8.28 -5.41
CA ALA A 123 -9.20 9.43 -6.26
C ALA A 123 -7.70 9.78 -6.21
N ALA A 124 -7.03 9.50 -5.10
CA ALA A 124 -5.61 9.76 -4.91
C ALA A 124 -4.72 8.54 -5.24
N CYS A 125 -5.29 7.38 -5.56
CA CYS A 125 -4.50 6.19 -5.85
C CYS A 125 -3.78 6.30 -7.19
N PRO A 126 -2.47 5.96 -7.26
CA PRO A 126 -1.68 6.02 -8.49
C PRO A 126 -1.97 4.79 -9.38
N ALA A 127 -3.14 4.79 -10.02
CA ALA A 127 -3.63 3.65 -10.80
C ALA A 127 -2.63 3.16 -11.87
N ALA A 128 -1.91 4.07 -12.52
CA ALA A 128 -0.95 3.71 -13.57
C ALA A 128 0.33 3.02 -13.03
N GLN A 129 0.64 3.20 -11.75
CA GLN A 129 1.81 2.63 -11.07
C GLN A 129 1.45 1.42 -10.22
N THR A 130 0.15 1.10 -10.11
CA THR A 130 -0.34 0.07 -9.19
C THR A 130 -0.65 -1.21 -9.94
N VAL A 131 -0.31 -2.34 -9.31
CA VAL A 131 -0.91 -3.65 -9.62
C VAL A 131 -1.36 -4.26 -8.30
N SER A 132 -2.65 -4.56 -8.19
CA SER A 132 -3.24 -5.20 -7.01
C SER A 132 -3.71 -6.61 -7.36
N PHE A 133 -3.02 -7.61 -6.84
CA PHE A 133 -3.32 -9.01 -7.06
C PHE A 133 -4.36 -9.52 -6.05
N CYS A 134 -5.49 -10.00 -6.56
CA CYS A 134 -6.53 -10.68 -5.78
C CYS A 134 -7.25 -11.72 -6.64
N ASP A 135 -7.42 -12.93 -6.12
CA ASP A 135 -8.05 -14.05 -6.83
C ASP A 135 -9.38 -14.46 -6.18
N ASP A 136 -10.25 -15.12 -6.95
CA ASP A 136 -11.46 -15.72 -6.40
C ASP A 136 -11.09 -16.75 -5.32
N ASN A 137 -11.81 -16.74 -4.20
CA ASN A 137 -11.57 -17.53 -2.99
C ASN A 137 -10.37 -17.08 -2.12
N ASP A 138 -9.85 -15.88 -2.34
CA ASP A 138 -9.14 -15.14 -1.29
C ASP A 138 -10.20 -14.64 -0.27
N GLU A 139 -10.08 -15.05 1.00
CA GLU A 139 -11.08 -14.83 2.06
C GLU A 139 -10.76 -13.62 2.96
#